data_AF-A0A9Q3V437-F1
#
_entry.id   AF-A0A9Q3V437-F1
#
_cell.length_a   1.000
_cell.length_b   1.000
_cell.length_c   1.000
_cell.angle_alpha   90.00
_cell.angle_beta   90.00
_cell.angle_gamma   90.00
#
_symmetry.space_group_name_H-M   'P 1'
#
loop_
_entity.id
_entity.type
_entity.pdbx_description
1 polymer ?
#
loop_
_entity_poly.entity_id
_entity_poly.type
_entity_poly.pdbx_seq_one_letter_code
_entity_poly.pdbx_strand_id
1 'polypeptide(L)'
;MNKTILKKYGLVMQKTLKKFDGFISGKPIANYIYSYRHPDDVDDFISDLDLAIGGHFSQIEDPDYGSGLGSHWFAEITPTHFELWQEGHPKTIIPLEDWKEILLSWKECLEE
;
A
#
# COMPACT_ATOMS: atom_id res chain seq x y z
N MET A 1 -8.42 6.82 10.04
CA MET A 1 -8.68 6.31 8.68
C MET A 1 -9.07 7.48 7.79
N ASN A 2 -8.34 7.70 6.71
CA ASN A 2 -8.54 8.85 5.84
C ASN A 2 -9.59 8.57 4.75
N LYS A 3 -10.87 8.85 5.03
CA LYS A 3 -11.97 8.54 4.09
C LYS A 3 -11.84 9.27 2.75
N THR A 4 -11.20 10.43 2.71
CA THR A 4 -10.98 11.20 1.49
C THR A 4 -10.02 10.48 0.55
N ILE A 5 -8.89 9.99 1.08
CA ILE A 5 -7.92 9.26 0.26
C ILE A 5 -8.51 7.94 -0.24
N LEU A 6 -9.20 7.21 0.63
CA LEU A 6 -9.81 5.93 0.26
C LEU A 6 -10.83 6.12 -0.87
N LYS A 7 -11.67 7.17 -0.80
CA LYS A 7 -12.61 7.49 -1.87
C LYS A 7 -11.91 7.86 -3.18
N LYS A 8 -10.80 8.59 -3.15
CA LYS A 8 -10.00 8.95 -4.34
C LYS A 8 -9.56 7.70 -5.12
N TYR A 9 -9.15 6.66 -4.42
CA TYR A 9 -8.70 5.41 -5.04
C TYR A 9 -9.83 4.38 -5.23
N GLY A 10 -11.04 4.65 -4.75
CA GLY A 10 -12.16 3.71 -4.80
C GLY A 10 -11.93 2.50 -3.89
N LEU A 11 -11.35 2.75 -2.72
CA LEU A 11 -11.12 1.78 -1.66
C LEU A 11 -12.21 1.94 -0.60
N VAL A 12 -12.65 0.80 -0.04
CA VAL A 12 -13.60 0.76 1.06
C VAL A 12 -13.00 -0.12 2.13
N MET A 13 -12.50 0.48 3.22
CA MET A 13 -11.92 -0.23 4.35
C MET A 13 -12.89 -0.22 5.52
N GLN A 14 -13.01 -1.33 6.25
CA GLN A 14 -13.85 -1.42 7.45
C GLN A 14 -13.13 -2.15 8.59
N LYS A 15 -12.95 -1.47 9.72
CA LYS A 15 -12.50 -2.09 10.98
C LYS A 15 -13.68 -2.87 11.61
N THR A 16 -13.50 -4.15 11.92
CA THR A 16 -14.50 -4.99 12.59
C THR A 16 -13.91 -5.68 13.83
N LEU A 17 -14.74 -5.99 14.82
CA LEU A 17 -14.34 -6.63 16.09
C LEU A 17 -13.85 -8.09 15.97
N LYS A 18 -13.97 -8.73 14.79
CA LYS A 18 -13.70 -10.17 14.60
C LYS A 18 -12.60 -10.47 13.57
N LYS A 19 -11.73 -9.50 13.31
CA LYS A 19 -10.87 -9.45 12.11
C LYS A 19 -11.68 -9.25 10.83
N PHE A 20 -11.05 -8.51 9.95
CA PHE A 20 -11.56 -7.85 8.76
C PHE A 20 -12.46 -8.72 7.87
N ASP A 21 -13.60 -8.16 7.45
CA ASP A 21 -14.42 -8.70 6.38
C ASP A 21 -14.89 -7.53 5.51
N GLY A 22 -14.17 -7.28 4.41
CA GLY A 22 -14.61 -6.27 3.46
C GLY A 22 -13.56 -5.80 2.47
N PHE A 23 -13.36 -6.49 1.35
CA PHE A 23 -13.06 -5.78 0.10
C PHE A 23 -13.67 -6.51 -1.09
N ILE A 24 -14.49 -5.81 -1.85
CA ILE A 24 -14.55 -6.00 -3.31
C ILE A 24 -14.57 -4.60 -3.94
N SER A 25 -13.40 -4.02 -4.14
CA SER A 25 -13.23 -3.24 -5.35
C SER A 25 -12.18 -3.99 -6.16
N GLY A 26 -12.53 -4.45 -7.36
CA GLY A 26 -11.66 -5.25 -8.24
C GLY A 26 -10.47 -4.44 -8.79
N LYS A 27 -9.92 -3.52 -8.00
CA LYS A 27 -8.81 -2.66 -8.34
C LYS A 27 -7.51 -3.26 -7.82
N PRO A 28 -6.42 -3.17 -8.57
CA PRO A 28 -5.15 -3.77 -8.18
C PRO A 28 -4.67 -3.35 -6.79
N ILE A 29 -4.88 -2.09 -6.41
CA ILE A 29 -4.52 -1.54 -5.10
C ILE A 29 -5.16 -2.32 -3.93
N ALA A 30 -6.45 -2.64 -4.03
CA ALA A 30 -7.16 -3.31 -2.95
C ALA A 30 -6.62 -4.73 -2.73
N ASN A 31 -6.39 -5.47 -3.84
CA ASN A 31 -5.83 -6.82 -3.79
C ASN A 31 -4.39 -6.81 -3.23
N TYR A 32 -3.61 -5.82 -3.63
CA TYR A 32 -2.23 -5.66 -3.19
C TYR A 32 -2.15 -5.38 -1.69
N ILE A 33 -2.87 -4.38 -1.18
CA ILE A 33 -2.85 -4.03 0.25
C ILE A 33 -3.37 -5.18 1.12
N TYR A 34 -4.36 -5.92 0.63
CA TYR A 34 -4.93 -7.07 1.36
C TYR A 34 -3.90 -8.18 1.62
N SER A 35 -2.77 -8.19 0.92
CA SER A 35 -1.68 -9.16 1.17
C SER A 35 -0.92 -8.89 2.48
N TYR A 36 -0.91 -7.66 2.98
CA TYR A 36 -0.27 -7.29 4.24
C TYR A 36 -1.16 -7.67 5.41
N ARG A 37 -0.73 -8.67 6.19
CA ARG A 37 -1.54 -9.26 7.28
C ARG A 37 -1.12 -8.82 8.66
N HIS A 38 0.10 -8.31 8.80
CA HIS A 38 0.63 -7.85 10.07
C HIS A 38 0.86 -6.34 10.02
N PRO A 39 0.53 -5.60 11.10
CA PRO A 39 0.78 -4.17 11.17
C PRO A 39 2.28 -3.84 11.07
N ASP A 40 3.14 -4.75 11.55
CA ASP A 40 4.60 -4.61 11.47
C ASP A 40 5.09 -4.56 10.01
N ASP A 41 4.54 -5.40 9.11
CA ASP A 41 4.85 -5.36 7.67
C ASP A 41 4.48 -3.99 7.06
N VAL A 42 3.44 -3.34 7.60
CA VAL A 42 2.99 -2.03 7.15
C VAL A 42 3.88 -0.92 7.71
N ASP A 43 4.43 -1.09 8.92
CA ASP A 43 5.35 -0.13 9.53
C ASP A 43 6.70 -0.06 8.82
N ASP A 44 7.23 -1.22 8.41
CA ASP A 44 8.45 -1.27 7.62
C ASP A 44 8.25 -0.52 6.29
N PHE A 45 7.12 -0.76 5.62
CA PHE A 45 6.76 -0.06 4.39
C PHE A 45 6.60 1.46 4.60
N ILE A 46 5.92 1.87 5.67
CA ILE A 46 5.76 3.31 5.99
C ILE A 46 7.12 3.96 6.26
N SER A 47 8.05 3.26 6.91
CA SER A 47 9.39 3.76 7.21
C SER A 47 10.18 4.06 5.93
N ASP A 48 10.12 3.17 4.94
CA ASP A 48 10.76 3.40 3.64
C ASP A 48 10.09 4.53 2.85
N LEU A 49 8.76 4.66 2.94
CA LEU A 49 8.06 5.80 2.34
C LEU A 49 8.49 7.11 3.00
N ASP A 50 8.73 7.13 4.31
CA ASP A 50 9.21 8.31 5.02
C ASP A 50 10.64 8.69 4.60
N LEU A 51 11.50 7.71 4.34
CA LEU A 51 12.80 7.96 3.72
C LEU A 51 12.65 8.56 2.32
N ALA A 52 11.78 8.02 1.48
CA ALA A 52 11.56 8.53 0.13
C ALA A 52 10.99 9.97 0.16
N ILE A 53 9.96 10.23 0.95
CA ILE A 53 9.33 11.56 1.13
C ILE A 53 10.35 12.57 1.69
N GLY A 54 11.21 12.12 2.61
CA GLY A 54 12.29 12.95 3.18
C GLY A 54 13.46 13.23 2.24
N GLY A 55 13.47 12.68 1.03
CA GLY A 55 14.59 12.82 0.07
C GLY A 55 15.78 11.93 0.40
N HIS A 56 15.60 10.92 1.25
CA HIS A 56 16.60 9.95 1.69
C HIS A 56 16.44 8.58 0.99
N PHE A 57 15.92 8.56 -0.24
CA PHE A 57 15.62 7.33 -0.99
C PHE A 57 16.81 6.35 -1.07
N SER A 58 18.05 6.84 -1.14
CA SER A 58 19.25 6.00 -1.16
C SER A 58 19.51 5.21 0.13
N GLN A 59 18.73 5.43 1.19
CA GLN A 59 18.80 4.70 2.47
C GLN A 59 17.83 3.51 2.50
N ILE A 60 16.94 3.38 1.52
CA ILE A 60 16.05 2.23 1.38
C ILE A 60 16.88 1.04 0.89
N GLU A 61 16.85 -0.07 1.64
CA GLU A 61 17.63 -1.27 1.32
C GLU A 61 17.10 -1.98 0.07
N ASP A 62 15.78 -2.14 -0.02
CA ASP A 62 15.10 -2.74 -1.17
C ASP A 62 13.80 -1.98 -1.48
N PRO A 63 13.74 -1.22 -2.59
CA PRO A 63 12.52 -0.54 -2.99
C PRO A 63 11.50 -1.44 -3.70
N ASP A 64 11.80 -2.72 -3.97
CA ASP A 64 10.89 -3.69 -4.60
C ASP A 64 9.96 -4.35 -3.58
N TYR A 65 8.72 -3.88 -3.55
CA TYR A 65 7.65 -4.40 -2.72
C TYR A 65 6.72 -5.38 -3.48
N GLY A 66 7.02 -5.70 -4.74
CA GLY A 66 6.28 -6.69 -5.53
C GLY A 66 6.78 -8.12 -5.30
N SER A 67 8.06 -8.24 -4.95
CA SER A 67 8.74 -9.51 -4.73
C SER A 67 8.14 -10.27 -3.52
N GLY A 68 7.21 -11.20 -3.78
CA GLY A 68 6.59 -12.04 -2.74
C GLY A 68 5.07 -12.21 -2.86
N LEU A 69 4.41 -11.40 -3.69
CA LEU A 69 2.96 -11.46 -3.90
C LEU A 69 2.52 -12.38 -5.05
N GLY A 70 3.47 -13.15 -5.59
CA GLY A 70 3.30 -14.04 -6.75
C GLY A 70 3.87 -13.45 -8.04
N SER A 71 4.11 -14.30 -9.04
CA SER A 71 4.91 -14.01 -10.24
C SER A 71 4.36 -12.94 -11.19
N HIS A 72 3.25 -12.27 -10.86
CA HIS A 72 2.57 -11.34 -11.74
C HIS A 72 2.38 -9.95 -11.15
N TRP A 73 2.77 -9.72 -9.88
CA TRP A 73 2.67 -8.42 -9.24
C TRP A 73 4.02 -7.73 -9.24
N PHE A 74 3.99 -6.43 -9.51
CA PHE A 74 5.14 -5.57 -9.47
C PHE A 74 4.76 -4.32 -8.68
N ALA A 75 5.60 -3.98 -7.71
CA ALA A 75 5.40 -2.83 -6.86
C ALA A 75 6.75 -2.26 -6.46
N GLU A 76 6.91 -0.96 -6.62
CA GLU A 76 8.19 -0.30 -6.38
C GLU A 76 7.98 1.09 -5.77
N ILE A 77 8.75 1.40 -4.73
CA ILE A 77 8.89 2.78 -4.25
C ILE A 77 9.89 3.48 -5.16
N THR A 78 9.51 4.63 -5.72
CA THR A 78 10.45 5.54 -6.40
C THR A 78 10.68 6.78 -5.53
N PRO A 79 11.65 7.66 -5.87
CA PRO A 79 11.86 8.91 -5.13
C PRO A 79 10.66 9.86 -5.10
N THR A 80 9.63 9.66 -5.94
CA THR A 80 8.51 10.61 -6.07
C THR A 80 7.12 9.97 -6.01
N HIS A 81 7.02 8.66 -6.19
CA HIS A 81 5.74 7.96 -6.22
C HIS A 81 5.93 6.46 -5.99
N PHE A 82 4.87 5.78 -5.60
CA PHE A 82 4.75 4.34 -5.59
C PHE A 82 4.14 3.86 -6.91
N GLU A 83 4.75 2.84 -7.51
CA GLU A 83 4.27 2.19 -8.72
C GLU A 83 3.65 0.84 -8.36
N LEU A 84 2.48 0.53 -8.92
CA LEU A 84 1.81 -0.76 -8.74
C LEU A 84 1.24 -1.24 -10.07
N TRP A 85 1.59 -2.45 -10.48
CA TRP A 85 0.97 -3.08 -11.63
C TRP A 85 0.97 -4.59 -11.56
N GLN A 86 0.10 -5.16 -12.37
CA GLN A 86 0.08 -6.60 -12.62
C GLN A 86 0.46 -6.82 -14.08
N GLU A 87 1.09 -7.96 -14.38
CA GLU A 87 1.37 -8.36 -15.75
C GLU A 87 0.10 -8.27 -16.62
N GLY A 88 0.19 -7.60 -17.78
CA GLY A 88 -0.96 -7.38 -18.67
C GLY A 88 -1.89 -6.23 -18.27
N HIS A 89 -1.63 -5.53 -17.17
CA HIS A 89 -2.39 -4.37 -16.72
C HIS A 89 -1.55 -3.08 -16.74
N PRO A 90 -2.18 -1.91 -16.96
CA PRO A 90 -1.46 -0.64 -16.95
C PRO A 90 -0.88 -0.34 -15.57
N LYS A 91 0.28 0.32 -15.58
CA LYS A 91 0.92 0.80 -14.36
C LYS A 91 0.09 1.87 -13.66
N THR A 92 -0.14 1.66 -12.37
CA THR A 92 -0.78 2.64 -11.49
C THR A 92 0.31 3.41 -10.76
N ILE A 93 0.28 4.73 -10.89
CA ILE A 93 1.21 5.65 -10.23
C ILE A 93 0.46 6.34 -9.09
N ILE A 94 1.00 6.26 -7.87
CA ILE A 94 0.39 6.77 -6.65
C ILE A 94 1.42 7.69 -5.96
N PRO A 95 1.11 8.98 -5.70
CA PRO A 95 1.99 9.83 -4.90
C PRO A 95 2.34 9.18 -3.55
N LEU A 96 3.57 9.38 -3.07
CA LEU A 96 4.06 8.71 -1.86
C LEU A 96 3.20 9.04 -0.63
N GLU A 97 2.78 10.30 -0.51
CA GLU A 97 1.93 10.77 0.58
C GLU A 97 0.55 10.11 0.54
N ASP A 98 -0.02 9.98 -0.65
CA ASP A 98 -1.29 9.31 -0.85
C ASP A 98 -1.18 7.81 -0.49
N TRP A 99 -0.08 7.18 -0.89
CA TRP A 99 0.18 5.78 -0.60
C TRP A 99 0.36 5.54 0.90
N LYS A 100 1.14 6.40 1.58
CA LYS A 100 1.32 6.37 3.03
C LYS A 100 -0.01 6.48 3.77
N GLU A 101 -0.89 7.40 3.37
CA GLU A 101 -2.21 7.57 3.98
C GLU A 101 -3.14 6.35 3.80
N ILE A 102 -3.01 5.66 2.65
CA ILE A 102 -3.72 4.41 2.41
C ILE A 102 -3.17 3.30 3.33
N LEU A 103 -1.86 3.15 3.44
CA LEU A 103 -1.23 2.17 4.34
C LEU A 103 -1.55 2.43 5.81
N LEU A 104 -1.52 3.69 6.26
CA LEU A 104 -1.94 4.06 7.62
C LEU A 104 -3.41 3.69 7.87
N SER A 105 -4.29 3.95 6.90
CA SER A 105 -5.70 3.54 6.98
C SER A 105 -5.86 2.01 7.03
N TRP A 106 -4.98 1.28 6.37
CA TRP A 106 -4.94 -0.19 6.42
C TRP A 106 -4.42 -0.70 7.75
N LYS A 107 -3.32 -0.14 8.26
CA LYS A 107 -2.75 -0.46 9.57
C LYS A 107 -3.79 -0.31 10.68
N GLU A 108 -4.54 0.79 10.69
CA GLU A 108 -5.65 0.99 11.63
C GLU A 108 -6.70 -0.14 11.58
N CYS A 109 -6.89 -0.79 10.43
CA CYS A 109 -7.80 -1.93 10.27
C CYS A 109 -7.19 -3.26 10.77
N LEU A 110 -5.86 -3.37 10.82
CA LEU A 110 -5.14 -4.54 11.31
C LEU A 110 -4.96 -4.51 12.83
N GLU A 111 -4.83 -3.32 13.41
CA GLU A 111 -4.70 -3.11 14.86
C GLU A 111 -6.04 -3.26 15.58
N GLU A 112 -6.05 -3.94 16.73
CA GLU A 112 -7.23 -4.13 17.58
C GLU A 112 -7.70 -2.82 18.24
#